data_AF-A0A7Z9WHB5-F1
#
_entry.id   AF-A0A7Z9WHB5-F1
#
_cell.length_a   1.000
_cell.length_b   1.000
_cell.length_c   1.000
_cell.angle_alpha   90.00
_cell.angle_beta   90.00
_cell.angle_gamma   90.00
#
_symmetry.space_group_name_H-M   'P 1'
#
loop_
_entity.id
_entity.type
_entity.pdbx_description
1 polymer ?
#
loop_
_entity_poly.entity_id
_entity_poly.type
_entity_poly.pdbx_seq_one_letter_code
_entity_poly.pdbx_strand_id
1 'polypeptide(L)'
;MKKQPLFANPTLPFHHITKITKPPVKITFKEYVMLDGTKKVLVERVGDGSIIRRFDKTPFPRKQTDVICPHFLELKWGTGCPYDCSWCYLKGTLRFLPYGTNPHIKDLDKIKRHTQVFLEYVKESEILNSGELADSLMLEGNKKSFIKFIVPLFEGQNKHRLLLLTKSDRIQNLLRIDSHRQIIASFSLNALPVASEWEKKAPPVENRINAAKKLYKEGYEVRIRIDPMVLIENWEKFYTDLIDLIFDSFIPERITLGSLRGL
;
A
#
# COMPACT_ATOMS: atom_id res chain seq x y z
N MET A 1 -13.99 38.71 27.75
CA MET A 1 -13.40 38.97 26.41
C MET A 1 -14.09 38.06 25.40
N LYS A 2 -14.70 38.66 24.37
CA LYS A 2 -15.44 37.97 23.31
C LYS A 2 -14.48 37.15 22.44
N LYS A 3 -14.73 35.85 22.25
CA LYS A 3 -14.03 35.04 21.23
C LYS A 3 -14.75 35.19 19.89
N GLN A 4 -14.11 35.86 18.94
CA GLN A 4 -14.47 35.83 17.52
C GLN A 4 -14.16 34.43 16.93
N PRO A 5 -15.03 33.86 16.07
CA PRO A 5 -14.65 32.73 15.23
C PRO A 5 -13.97 33.29 13.97
N LEU A 6 -12.71 32.90 13.73
CA LEU A 6 -11.99 33.20 12.49
C LEU A 6 -11.92 31.93 11.62
N PHE A 7 -12.39 32.10 10.38
CA PHE A 7 -12.21 31.28 9.18
C PHE A 7 -13.13 30.06 9.00
N ALA A 8 -14.28 30.35 8.37
CA ALA A 8 -14.92 29.43 7.45
C ALA A 8 -13.98 29.11 6.28
N ASN A 9 -13.69 27.82 6.06
CA ASN A 9 -12.95 27.36 4.89
C ASN A 9 -13.88 27.36 3.66
N PRO A 10 -13.50 27.99 2.54
CA PRO A 10 -14.25 27.88 1.30
C PRO A 10 -14.07 26.47 0.74
N THR A 11 -15.17 25.71 0.69
CA THR A 11 -15.28 24.51 -0.12
C THR A 11 -14.91 24.87 -1.56
N LEU A 12 -13.76 24.39 -2.04
CA LEU A 12 -13.41 24.48 -3.45
C LEU A 12 -14.50 23.74 -4.25
N PRO A 13 -15.17 24.39 -5.21
CA PRO A 13 -16.18 23.71 -6.00
C PRO A 13 -15.47 22.67 -6.87
N PHE A 14 -15.89 21.41 -6.75
CA PHE A 14 -15.69 20.41 -7.79
C PHE A 14 -16.27 21.00 -9.07
N HIS A 15 -15.41 21.49 -9.96
CA HIS A 15 -15.84 21.88 -11.29
C HIS A 15 -16.56 20.70 -11.93
N HIS A 16 -17.81 20.95 -12.35
CA HIS A 16 -18.57 20.07 -13.21
C HIS A 16 -17.73 19.73 -14.45
N ILE A 17 -17.07 18.58 -14.43
CA ILE A 17 -16.48 17.98 -15.62
C ILE A 17 -17.66 17.52 -16.47
N THR A 18 -17.80 18.16 -17.63
CA THR A 18 -18.66 17.73 -18.74
C THR A 18 -18.55 16.22 -18.90
N LYS A 19 -19.69 15.51 -19.00
CA LYS A 19 -19.75 14.04 -19.13
C LYS A 19 -18.91 13.57 -20.33
N ILE A 20 -17.65 13.27 -20.11
CA ILE A 20 -16.79 12.63 -21.11
C ILE A 20 -17.28 11.18 -21.20
N THR A 21 -17.88 10.81 -22.33
CA THR A 21 -18.51 9.49 -22.51
C THR A 21 -17.48 8.36 -22.70
N LYS A 22 -16.21 8.69 -22.92
CA LYS A 22 -15.10 7.72 -23.07
C LYS A 22 -13.88 8.17 -22.25
N PRO A 23 -13.23 7.26 -21.51
CA PRO A 23 -12.08 7.63 -20.70
C PRO A 23 -10.93 8.13 -21.58
N PRO A 24 -10.19 9.18 -21.17
CA PRO A 24 -9.05 9.71 -21.90
C PRO A 24 -7.85 8.75 -21.95
N VAL A 25 -7.88 7.67 -21.17
CA VAL A 25 -6.91 6.57 -21.19
C VAL A 25 -7.68 5.26 -21.28
N LYS A 26 -7.27 4.37 -22.18
CA LYS A 26 -7.91 3.04 -22.33
C LYS A 26 -7.79 2.24 -21.03
N ILE A 27 -8.90 1.65 -20.60
CA ILE A 27 -8.93 0.65 -19.53
C ILE A 27 -9.13 -0.71 -20.19
N THR A 28 -8.26 -1.67 -19.88
CA THR A 28 -8.39 -3.04 -20.35
C THR A 28 -8.94 -3.91 -19.22
N PHE A 29 -9.95 -4.72 -19.56
CA PHE A 29 -10.57 -5.69 -18.68
C PHE A 29 -10.23 -7.10 -19.15
N LYS A 30 -10.19 -8.04 -18.20
CA LYS A 30 -9.93 -9.46 -18.44
C LYS A 30 -10.82 -10.29 -17.50
N GLU A 31 -11.21 -11.48 -17.96
CA GLU A 31 -11.90 -12.45 -17.10
C GLU A 31 -10.88 -13.13 -16.17
N TYR A 32 -11.18 -13.14 -14.87
CA TYR A 32 -10.41 -13.79 -13.82
C TYR A 32 -11.26 -14.85 -13.12
N VAL A 33 -10.63 -15.97 -12.78
CA VAL A 33 -11.21 -16.99 -11.89
C VAL A 33 -10.82 -16.64 -10.46
N MET A 34 -11.83 -16.36 -9.64
CA MET A 34 -11.70 -16.02 -8.23
C MET A 34 -11.44 -17.30 -7.41
N LEU A 35 -10.97 -17.16 -6.15
CA LEU A 35 -10.65 -18.31 -5.29
C LEU A 35 -11.85 -19.21 -4.96
N ASP A 36 -13.07 -18.65 -5.01
CA ASP A 36 -14.33 -19.38 -4.86
C ASP A 36 -14.79 -20.08 -6.16
N GLY A 37 -13.98 -20.03 -7.23
CA GLY A 37 -14.28 -20.58 -8.55
C GLY A 37 -15.14 -19.67 -9.44
N THR A 38 -15.65 -18.55 -8.92
CA THR A 38 -16.46 -17.63 -9.72
C THR A 38 -15.62 -16.91 -10.78
N LYS A 39 -16.25 -16.55 -11.90
CA LYS A 39 -15.60 -15.78 -12.97
C LYS A 39 -16.04 -14.32 -12.90
N LYS A 40 -15.08 -13.40 -12.92
CA LYS A 40 -15.34 -11.95 -12.90
C LYS A 40 -14.53 -11.23 -13.97
N VAL A 41 -15.17 -10.31 -14.68
CA VAL A 41 -14.49 -9.39 -15.59
C VAL A 41 -13.98 -8.21 -14.77
N LEU A 42 -12.66 -8.17 -14.53
CA LEU A 42 -12.03 -7.15 -13.70
C LEU A 42 -11.00 -6.36 -14.52
N VAL A 43 -10.59 -5.21 -13.97
CA VAL A 43 -9.54 -4.40 -14.58
C VAL A 43 -8.24 -5.18 -14.63
N GLU A 44 -7.66 -5.33 -15.81
CA GLU A 44 -6.30 -5.85 -16.02
C GLU A 44 -5.28 -4.73 -15.89
N ARG A 45 -5.52 -3.58 -16.53
CA ARG A 45 -4.60 -2.44 -16.56
C ARG A 45 -5.27 -1.16 -17.04
N VAL A 46 -4.63 -0.03 -16.72
CA VAL A 46 -4.93 1.29 -17.30
C VAL A 46 -3.78 1.71 -18.21
N GLY A 47 -4.10 2.16 -19.42
CA GLY A 47 -3.13 2.55 -20.44
C GLY A 47 -2.20 1.39 -20.81
N ASP A 48 -0.90 1.64 -20.70
CA ASP A 48 0.15 0.64 -20.92
C ASP A 48 0.36 -0.31 -19.72
N GLY A 49 -0.34 -0.08 -18.60
CA GLY A 49 -0.15 -0.84 -17.35
C GLY A 49 1.12 -0.46 -16.58
N SER A 50 1.78 0.64 -16.94
CA SER A 50 2.97 1.12 -16.23
C SER A 50 2.65 1.75 -14.88
N ILE A 51 1.42 2.23 -14.66
CA ILE A 51 0.96 2.82 -13.40
C ILE A 51 -0.02 1.90 -12.67
N ILE A 52 -1.08 1.42 -13.34
CA ILE A 52 -2.08 0.53 -12.73
C ILE A 52 -2.14 -0.76 -13.52
N ARG A 53 -1.85 -1.88 -12.85
CA ARG A 53 -1.89 -3.22 -13.43
C ARG A 53 -2.29 -4.24 -12.37
N ARG A 54 -3.10 -5.22 -12.75
CA ARG A 54 -3.41 -6.37 -11.89
C ARG A 54 -2.24 -7.32 -11.88
N PHE A 55 -1.80 -7.66 -10.67
CA PHE A 55 -0.88 -8.76 -10.45
C PHE A 55 -1.67 -10.07 -10.56
N ASP A 56 -1.41 -10.83 -11.63
CA ASP A 56 -2.10 -12.08 -11.96
C ASP A 56 -1.12 -13.25 -12.16
N LYS A 57 0.06 -13.18 -11.52
CA LYS A 57 1.15 -14.16 -11.70
C LYS A 57 1.05 -15.37 -10.79
N THR A 58 0.19 -15.34 -9.77
CA THR A 58 -0.08 -16.52 -8.95
C THR A 58 -1.13 -17.37 -9.65
N PRO A 59 -0.81 -18.62 -10.04
CA PRO A 59 -1.77 -19.53 -10.65
C PRO A 59 -2.85 -19.93 -9.65
N PHE A 60 -3.97 -20.43 -10.17
CA PHE A 60 -5.00 -21.01 -9.31
C PHE A 60 -4.42 -22.24 -8.59
N PRO A 61 -4.57 -22.34 -7.25
CA PRO A 61 -3.97 -23.44 -6.49
C PRO A 61 -4.62 -24.77 -6.88
N ARG A 62 -3.79 -25.78 -7.13
CA ARG A 62 -4.19 -27.16 -7.46
C ARG A 62 -3.76 -28.14 -6.38
N LYS A 63 -2.67 -27.85 -5.69
CA LYS A 63 -2.12 -28.64 -4.58
C LYS A 63 -2.23 -27.86 -3.27
N GLN A 64 -2.26 -28.58 -2.16
CA GLN A 64 -2.27 -27.99 -0.81
C GLN A 64 -1.04 -27.13 -0.52
N THR A 65 0.08 -27.41 -1.18
CA THR A 65 1.36 -26.69 -1.05
C THR A 65 1.47 -25.49 -1.99
N ASP A 66 0.47 -25.23 -2.84
CA ASP A 66 0.55 -24.13 -3.79
C ASP A 66 0.41 -22.79 -3.07
N VAL A 67 1.17 -21.79 -3.53
CA VAL A 67 1.09 -20.43 -2.99
C VAL A 67 -0.28 -19.84 -3.31
N ILE A 68 -1.01 -19.47 -2.25
CA ILE A 68 -2.28 -18.76 -2.39
C ILE A 68 -2.00 -17.26 -2.19
N CYS A 69 -1.94 -16.54 -3.30
CA CYS A 69 -1.88 -15.07 -3.32
C CYS A 69 -2.99 -14.57 -4.24
N PRO A 70 -4.07 -13.97 -3.69
CA PRO A 70 -5.14 -13.42 -4.51
C PRO A 70 -4.60 -12.40 -5.52
N HIS A 71 -5.24 -12.29 -6.68
CA HIS A 71 -4.90 -11.24 -7.64
C HIS A 71 -5.35 -9.89 -7.11
N PHE A 72 -4.48 -8.89 -7.20
CA PHE A 72 -4.75 -7.54 -6.69
C PHE A 72 -4.22 -6.47 -7.66
N LEU A 73 -4.70 -5.23 -7.54
CA LEU A 73 -4.21 -4.13 -8.37
C LEU A 73 -2.99 -3.46 -7.73
N GLU A 74 -1.95 -3.29 -8.53
CA GLU A 74 -0.77 -2.54 -8.17
C GLU A 74 -0.94 -1.08 -8.60
N LEU A 75 -0.67 -0.13 -7.69
CA LEU A 75 -0.42 1.27 -8.02
C LEU A 75 1.10 1.50 -8.05
N LYS A 76 1.69 1.39 -9.23
CA LYS A 76 3.14 1.47 -9.47
C LYS A 76 3.59 2.92 -9.60
N TRP A 77 3.38 3.72 -8.56
CA TRP A 77 3.71 5.15 -8.51
C TRP A 77 5.21 5.44 -8.47
N GLY A 78 6.00 4.51 -7.91
CA GLY A 78 7.44 4.58 -7.83
C GLY A 78 8.07 3.19 -7.83
N THR A 79 9.39 3.15 -7.83
CA THR A 79 10.21 1.95 -7.67
C THR A 79 11.30 2.21 -6.63
N GLY A 80 11.72 1.16 -5.94
CA GLY A 80 12.83 1.23 -4.97
C GLY A 80 12.38 1.56 -3.55
N CYS A 81 13.31 1.52 -2.62
CA CYS A 81 13.06 1.61 -1.19
C CYS A 81 14.30 2.16 -0.47
N PRO A 82 14.16 3.02 0.56
CA PRO A 82 15.30 3.55 1.31
C PRO A 82 15.91 2.53 2.29
N TYR A 83 15.28 1.37 2.46
CA TYR A 83 15.70 0.32 3.38
C TYR A 83 16.55 -0.74 2.68
N ASP A 84 17.30 -1.50 3.47
CA ASP A 84 18.26 -2.49 2.98
C ASP A 84 18.01 -3.87 3.59
N CYS A 85 16.79 -4.38 3.43
CA CYS A 85 16.45 -5.70 3.95
C CYS A 85 17.20 -6.80 3.18
N SER A 86 17.70 -7.82 3.88
CA SER A 86 18.50 -8.89 3.28
C SER A 86 17.71 -9.74 2.27
N TRP A 87 16.44 -10.00 2.54
CA TRP A 87 15.53 -10.78 1.68
C TRP A 87 14.76 -9.95 0.65
N CYS A 88 15.11 -8.67 0.47
CA CYS A 88 14.31 -7.77 -0.35
C CYS A 88 14.29 -8.22 -1.82
N TYR A 89 13.13 -8.68 -2.31
CA TYR A 89 13.00 -9.11 -3.70
C TYR A 89 13.23 -7.97 -4.71
N LEU A 90 13.06 -6.70 -4.30
CA LEU A 90 13.37 -5.56 -5.17
C LEU A 90 14.84 -5.54 -5.60
N LYS A 91 15.77 -6.11 -4.81
CA LYS A 91 17.17 -6.26 -5.21
C LYS A 91 17.29 -7.08 -6.49
N GLY A 92 16.54 -8.17 -6.60
CA GLY A 92 16.52 -8.99 -7.82
C GLY A 92 15.62 -8.42 -8.91
N THR A 93 14.46 -7.86 -8.58
CA THR A 93 13.51 -7.27 -9.55
C THR A 93 14.08 -6.03 -10.25
N LEU A 94 14.83 -5.20 -9.53
CA LEU A 94 15.35 -3.92 -10.03
C LEU A 94 16.84 -3.97 -10.40
N ARG A 95 17.48 -5.15 -10.39
CA ARG A 95 18.94 -5.33 -10.56
C ARG A 95 19.52 -4.75 -11.85
N PHE A 96 18.72 -4.68 -12.91
CA PHE A 96 19.16 -4.18 -14.22
C PHE A 96 18.77 -2.72 -14.47
N LEU A 97 18.12 -2.06 -13.51
CA LEU A 97 17.82 -0.64 -13.62
C LEU A 97 19.06 0.16 -13.18
N PRO A 98 19.42 1.26 -13.87
CA PRO A 98 20.60 2.06 -13.53
C PRO A 98 20.62 2.58 -12.08
N TYR A 99 19.44 2.79 -11.50
CA TYR A 99 19.27 3.25 -10.12
C TYR A 99 19.07 2.11 -9.10
N GLY A 100 19.00 0.85 -9.54
CA GLY A 100 18.82 -0.31 -8.67
C GLY A 100 17.59 -0.17 -7.75
N THR A 101 17.81 -0.38 -6.45
CA THR A 101 16.76 -0.23 -5.42
C THR A 101 16.63 1.18 -4.87
N ASN A 102 17.38 2.17 -5.38
CA ASN A 102 17.24 3.54 -4.91
C ASN A 102 15.85 4.09 -5.25
N PRO A 103 15.21 4.84 -4.33
CA PRO A 103 13.90 5.44 -4.57
C PRO A 103 13.84 6.25 -5.86
N HIS A 104 12.91 5.88 -6.73
CA HIS A 104 12.65 6.53 -8.01
C HIS A 104 11.15 6.75 -8.20
N ILE A 105 10.75 8.00 -8.48
CA ILE A 105 9.35 8.38 -8.67
C ILE A 105 9.07 8.41 -10.16
N LYS A 106 7.95 7.83 -10.59
CA LYS A 106 7.50 7.97 -11.98
C LYS A 106 6.89 9.35 -12.23
N ASP A 107 6.63 9.63 -13.50
CA ASP A 107 5.93 10.83 -13.95
C ASP A 107 4.61 11.05 -13.16
N LEU A 108 4.56 12.13 -12.39
CA LEU A 108 3.43 12.49 -11.51
C LEU A 108 2.15 12.79 -12.32
N ASP A 109 2.27 13.39 -13.50
CA ASP A 109 1.11 13.69 -14.34
C ASP A 109 0.54 12.41 -14.93
N LYS A 110 1.40 11.46 -15.33
CA LYS A 110 0.97 10.13 -15.74
C LYS A 110 0.29 9.39 -14.60
N ILE A 111 0.86 9.42 -13.38
CA ILE A 111 0.24 8.79 -12.20
C ILE A 111 -1.14 9.39 -11.92
N LYS A 112 -1.23 10.72 -11.87
CA LYS A 112 -2.48 11.44 -11.60
C LYS A 112 -3.54 11.09 -12.62
N ARG A 113 -3.22 11.21 -13.92
CA ARG A 113 -4.14 10.92 -15.02
C ARG A 113 -4.64 9.48 -15.01
N HIS A 114 -3.74 8.50 -14.86
CA HIS A 114 -4.12 7.09 -14.84
C HIS A 114 -4.97 6.74 -13.62
N THR A 115 -4.64 7.31 -12.46
CA THR A 115 -5.40 7.12 -11.22
C THR A 115 -6.79 7.74 -11.30
N GLN A 116 -6.90 8.99 -11.79
CA GLN A 116 -8.21 9.64 -11.96
C GLN A 116 -9.11 8.86 -12.92
N VAL A 117 -8.57 8.41 -14.07
CA VAL A 117 -9.31 7.56 -15.01
C VAL A 117 -9.78 6.25 -14.36
N PHE A 118 -8.93 5.62 -13.55
CA PHE A 118 -9.32 4.43 -12.82
C PHE A 118 -10.48 4.73 -11.86
N LEU A 119 -10.32 5.74 -11.01
CA LEU A 119 -11.28 6.08 -9.96
C LEU A 119 -12.66 6.50 -10.49
N GLU A 120 -12.72 7.12 -11.66
CA GLU A 120 -13.97 7.59 -12.27
C GLU A 120 -14.70 6.50 -13.06
N TYR A 121 -13.97 5.69 -13.84
CA TYR A 121 -14.58 4.82 -14.85
C TYR A 121 -14.71 3.36 -14.39
N VAL A 122 -13.93 2.90 -13.40
CA VAL A 122 -14.03 1.53 -12.90
C VAL A 122 -15.25 1.38 -12.00
N LYS A 123 -16.09 0.39 -12.30
CA LYS A 123 -17.38 0.22 -11.62
C LYS A 123 -17.30 -0.65 -10.39
N GLU A 124 -16.53 -1.73 -10.45
CA GLU A 124 -16.26 -2.62 -9.32
C GLU A 124 -15.38 -1.94 -8.26
N SER A 125 -15.71 -2.15 -6.99
CA SER A 125 -14.86 -1.68 -5.89
C SER A 125 -13.55 -2.46 -5.87
N GLU A 126 -12.45 -1.74 -5.69
CA GLU A 126 -11.09 -2.29 -5.83
C GLU A 126 -10.16 -1.64 -4.81
N ILE A 127 -9.14 -2.38 -4.41
CA ILE A 127 -8.06 -1.91 -3.54
C ILE A 127 -6.77 -1.87 -4.35
N LEU A 128 -6.11 -0.71 -4.38
CA LEU A 128 -4.85 -0.52 -5.08
C LEU A 128 -3.69 -0.55 -4.09
N ASN A 129 -2.78 -1.50 -4.27
CA ASN A 129 -1.59 -1.65 -3.45
C ASN A 129 -0.45 -0.78 -3.97
N SER A 130 -0.04 0.22 -3.19
CA SER A 130 1.06 1.12 -3.53
C SER A 130 2.44 0.66 -3.04
N GLY A 131 2.51 -0.49 -2.36
CA GLY A 131 3.71 -0.96 -1.67
C GLY A 131 4.47 -2.10 -2.37
N GLU A 132 4.03 -2.56 -3.54
CA GLU A 132 4.66 -3.72 -4.19
C GLU A 132 6.01 -3.42 -4.84
N LEU A 133 6.20 -2.25 -5.44
CA LEU A 133 7.47 -1.93 -6.09
C LEU A 133 8.25 -0.84 -5.36
N ALA A 134 7.67 -0.30 -4.29
CA ALA A 134 8.25 0.73 -3.46
C ALA A 134 7.71 0.68 -2.04
N ASP A 135 8.41 1.27 -1.07
CA ASP A 135 7.79 1.55 0.22
C ASP A 135 6.83 2.73 0.11
N SER A 136 5.57 2.57 0.51
CA SER A 136 4.51 3.57 0.30
C SER A 136 4.80 4.91 0.99
N LEU A 137 5.63 4.93 2.04
CA LEU A 137 6.00 6.12 2.80
C LEU A 137 7.46 6.54 2.58
N MET A 138 8.14 6.04 1.53
CA MET A 138 9.56 6.34 1.29
C MET A 138 9.89 7.83 1.10
N LEU A 139 8.89 8.67 0.81
CA LEU A 139 9.06 10.12 0.63
C LEU A 139 8.54 10.95 1.81
N GLU A 140 8.14 10.31 2.91
CA GLU A 140 7.64 11.04 4.08
C GLU A 140 8.78 11.85 4.75
N GLY A 141 8.49 13.13 4.97
CA GLY A 141 9.49 14.14 5.37
C GLY A 141 10.07 14.96 4.21
N ASN A 142 9.77 14.62 2.95
CA ASN A 142 10.15 15.43 1.78
C ASN A 142 9.01 16.41 1.40
N LYS A 143 9.36 17.53 0.74
CA LYS A 143 8.38 18.43 0.10
C LYS A 143 7.51 17.71 -0.94
N LYS A 144 8.01 16.64 -1.55
CA LYS A 144 7.32 15.80 -2.56
C LYS A 144 6.66 14.54 -1.95
N SER A 145 6.02 14.66 -0.78
CA SER A 145 5.31 13.53 -0.16
C SER A 145 4.29 12.91 -1.12
N PHE A 146 4.38 11.59 -1.28
CA PHE A 146 3.41 10.82 -2.06
C PHE A 146 2.03 10.86 -1.43
N ILE A 147 1.94 10.84 -0.10
CA ILE A 147 0.68 10.89 0.65
C ILE A 147 -0.10 12.17 0.33
N LYS A 148 0.57 13.33 0.35
CA LYS A 148 -0.07 14.61 -0.01
C LYS A 148 -0.59 14.65 -1.45
N PHE A 149 0.00 13.87 -2.35
CA PHE A 149 -0.38 13.80 -3.74
C PHE A 149 -1.52 12.81 -4.00
N ILE A 150 -1.44 11.60 -3.43
CA ILE A 150 -2.33 10.50 -3.79
C ILE A 150 -3.61 10.45 -2.96
N VAL A 151 -3.53 10.76 -1.66
CA VAL A 151 -4.67 10.64 -0.73
C VAL A 151 -5.84 11.51 -1.17
N PRO A 152 -5.66 12.78 -1.59
CA PRO A 152 -6.79 13.60 -2.05
C PRO A 152 -7.53 13.01 -3.26
N LEU A 153 -6.85 12.23 -4.12
CA LEU A 153 -7.51 11.57 -5.25
C LEU A 153 -8.45 10.46 -4.77
N PHE A 154 -8.00 9.65 -3.80
CA PHE A 154 -8.81 8.57 -3.26
C PHE A 154 -9.93 9.07 -2.36
N GLU A 155 -9.67 10.05 -1.49
CA GLU A 155 -10.69 10.65 -0.62
C GLU A 155 -11.72 11.50 -1.39
N GLY A 156 -11.41 11.90 -2.62
CA GLY A 156 -12.36 12.58 -3.52
C GLY A 156 -13.48 11.67 -4.06
N GLN A 157 -13.49 10.39 -3.70
CA GLN A 157 -14.49 9.39 -4.07
C GLN A 157 -14.72 8.40 -2.91
N ASN A 158 -15.73 7.54 -2.98
CA ASN A 158 -16.16 6.69 -1.86
C ASN A 158 -16.19 5.18 -2.17
N LYS A 159 -15.60 4.74 -3.29
CA LYS A 159 -15.68 3.38 -3.81
C LYS A 159 -14.38 2.59 -3.71
N HIS A 160 -13.31 3.13 -4.27
CA HIS A 160 -12.01 2.47 -4.32
C HIS A 160 -11.20 2.83 -3.08
N ARG A 161 -10.22 2.00 -2.76
CA ARG A 161 -9.34 2.23 -1.60
C ARG A 161 -7.88 2.10 -1.99
N LEU A 162 -7.03 2.84 -1.29
CA LEU A 162 -5.58 2.78 -1.40
C LEU A 162 -5.05 1.95 -0.23
N LEU A 163 -4.34 0.88 -0.54
CA LEU A 163 -3.55 0.13 0.42
C LEU A 163 -2.12 0.66 0.41
N LEU A 164 -1.78 1.37 1.49
CA LEU A 164 -0.41 1.72 1.82
C LEU A 164 0.24 0.51 2.50
N LEU A 165 1.44 0.14 2.07
CA LEU A 165 2.27 -0.86 2.74
C LEU A 165 3.66 -0.27 2.98
N THR A 166 4.12 -0.30 4.23
CA THR A 166 5.34 0.39 4.65
C THR A 166 6.06 -0.28 5.82
N LYS A 167 7.36 -0.04 5.94
CA LYS A 167 8.16 -0.23 7.17
C LYS A 167 8.47 1.08 7.90
N SER A 168 8.01 2.21 7.39
CA SER A 168 8.27 3.53 7.96
C SER A 168 7.45 3.82 9.21
N ASP A 169 8.02 4.59 10.13
CA ASP A 169 7.34 5.20 11.28
C ASP A 169 7.00 6.69 11.03
N ARG A 170 7.37 7.24 9.87
CA ARG A 170 7.12 8.63 9.49
C ARG A 170 5.72 8.82 8.93
N ILE A 171 4.75 8.99 9.82
CA ILE A 171 3.32 9.06 9.49
C ILE A 171 2.72 10.48 9.58
N GLN A 172 3.54 11.52 9.64
CA GLN A 172 3.07 12.88 9.97
C GLN A 172 2.07 13.45 8.97
N ASN A 173 2.20 13.13 7.68
CA ASN A 173 1.20 13.61 6.71
C ASN A 173 -0.11 12.83 6.80
N LEU A 174 -0.08 11.55 7.19
CA LEU A 174 -1.29 10.77 7.45
C LEU A 174 -2.05 11.36 8.64
N LEU A 175 -1.38 11.66 9.75
CA LEU A 175 -2.01 12.29 10.92
C LEU A 175 -2.62 13.69 10.68
N ARG A 176 -2.40 14.28 9.50
CA ARG A 176 -2.88 15.63 9.14
C ARG A 176 -3.98 15.62 8.08
N ILE A 177 -4.43 14.46 7.61
CA ILE A 177 -5.51 14.39 6.63
C ILE A 177 -6.87 14.44 7.33
N ASP A 178 -7.82 15.15 6.74
CA ASP A 178 -9.15 15.34 7.34
C ASP A 178 -10.05 14.09 7.22
N SER A 179 -9.82 13.27 6.19
CA SER A 179 -10.56 12.03 5.94
C SER A 179 -9.61 10.92 5.51
N HIS A 180 -9.86 9.72 6.03
CA HIS A 180 -9.03 8.52 5.83
C HIS A 180 -9.89 7.27 5.52
N ARG A 181 -11.10 7.46 4.98
CA ARG A 181 -12.04 6.36 4.74
C ARG A 181 -11.59 5.46 3.60
N GLN A 182 -10.89 6.03 2.62
CA GLN A 182 -10.41 5.31 1.44
C GLN A 182 -8.96 4.85 1.59
N ILE A 183 -8.36 5.03 2.77
CA ILE A 183 -6.97 4.64 3.03
C ILE A 183 -6.93 3.44 3.98
N ILE A 184 -6.15 2.44 3.60
CA ILE A 184 -5.77 1.31 4.46
C ILE A 184 -4.28 1.46 4.75
N ALA A 185 -3.91 1.53 6.02
CA ALA A 185 -2.52 1.61 6.45
C ALA A 185 -2.01 0.23 6.86
N SER A 186 -1.14 -0.38 6.05
CA SER A 186 -0.53 -1.67 6.35
C SER A 186 0.93 -1.52 6.75
N PHE A 187 1.30 -2.11 7.89
CA PHE A 187 2.66 -2.08 8.40
C PHE A 187 3.33 -3.44 8.27
N SER A 188 4.52 -3.45 7.68
CA SER A 188 5.39 -4.61 7.69
C SER A 188 6.12 -4.71 9.03
N LEU A 189 5.85 -5.80 9.75
CA LEU A 189 6.47 -6.12 11.03
C LEU A 189 7.17 -7.47 10.95
N ASN A 190 8.10 -7.70 11.86
CA ASN A 190 8.77 -8.99 12.02
C ASN A 190 9.11 -9.20 13.49
N ALA A 191 9.50 -10.42 13.87
CA ALA A 191 10.03 -10.68 15.20
C ALA A 191 11.23 -9.76 15.46
N LEU A 192 11.37 -9.22 16.68
CA LEU A 192 12.40 -8.24 17.03
C LEU A 192 13.83 -8.68 16.64
N PRO A 193 14.31 -9.89 17.01
CA PRO A 193 15.65 -10.34 16.59
C PRO A 193 15.78 -10.46 15.07
N VAL A 194 14.71 -10.88 14.38
CA VAL A 194 14.68 -11.03 12.91
C VAL A 194 14.80 -9.66 12.23
N ALA A 195 14.00 -8.69 12.66
CA ALA A 195 14.05 -7.34 12.10
C ALA A 195 15.39 -6.66 12.37
N SER A 196 15.92 -6.77 13.59
CA SER A 196 17.21 -6.20 13.98
C SER A 196 18.35 -6.75 13.12
N GLU A 197 18.34 -8.05 12.85
CA GLU A 197 19.39 -8.70 12.09
C GLU A 197 19.31 -8.38 10.59
N TRP A 198 18.12 -8.44 9.99
CA TRP A 198 17.99 -8.48 8.54
C TRP A 198 17.20 -7.33 7.89
N GLU A 199 16.54 -6.46 8.66
CA GLU A 199 15.83 -5.29 8.12
C GLU A 199 16.64 -4.00 8.28
N LYS A 200 17.89 -4.00 7.81
CA LYS A 200 18.79 -2.85 7.96
C LYS A 200 18.19 -1.58 7.37
N LYS A 201 18.48 -0.45 8.03
CA LYS A 201 17.98 0.91 7.75
C LYS A 201 16.47 1.12 7.92
N ALA A 202 15.66 0.09 8.14
CA ALA A 202 14.27 0.27 8.51
C ALA A 202 14.16 0.65 10.00
N PRO A 203 13.15 1.44 10.40
CA PRO A 203 12.88 1.73 11.81
C PRO A 203 12.70 0.47 12.65
N PRO A 204 13.00 0.50 13.97
CA PRO A 204 12.68 -0.59 14.88
C PRO A 204 11.20 -1.00 14.83
N VAL A 205 10.91 -2.27 15.10
CA VAL A 205 9.55 -2.84 15.01
C VAL A 205 8.59 -2.11 15.94
N GLU A 206 9.05 -1.77 17.13
CA GLU A 206 8.32 -1.05 18.17
C GLU A 206 7.90 0.34 17.69
N ASN A 207 8.76 1.05 16.95
CA ASN A 207 8.42 2.34 16.35
C ASN A 207 7.31 2.20 15.31
N ARG A 208 7.36 1.13 14.50
CA ARG A 208 6.33 0.84 13.49
C ARG A 208 5.00 0.49 14.15
N ILE A 209 5.02 -0.30 15.23
CA ILE A 209 3.82 -0.60 16.04
C ILE A 209 3.24 0.67 16.67
N ASN A 210 4.09 1.56 17.20
CA ASN A 210 3.63 2.84 17.73
C ASN A 210 3.02 3.75 16.64
N ALA A 211 3.60 3.77 15.44
CA ALA A 211 3.02 4.48 14.30
C ALA A 211 1.65 3.89 13.90
N ALA A 212 1.55 2.56 13.82
CA ALA A 212 0.30 1.86 13.55
C ALA A 212 -0.77 2.15 14.61
N LYS A 213 -0.40 2.14 15.90
CA LYS A 213 -1.27 2.49 17.03
C LYS A 213 -1.80 3.92 16.93
N LYS A 214 -0.97 4.88 16.51
CA LYS A 214 -1.41 6.27 16.31
C LYS A 214 -2.45 6.36 15.20
N LEU A 215 -2.20 5.75 14.03
CA LEU A 215 -3.19 5.73 12.94
C LEU A 215 -4.47 5.00 13.35
N TYR A 216 -4.36 3.89 14.08
CA TYR A 216 -5.52 3.18 14.62
C TYR A 216 -6.38 4.08 15.50
N LYS A 217 -5.77 4.88 16.39
CA LYS A 217 -6.48 5.84 17.25
C LYS A 217 -7.16 6.97 16.48
N GLU A 218 -6.60 7.38 15.35
CA GLU A 218 -7.25 8.33 14.43
C GLU A 218 -8.40 7.67 13.63
N GLY A 219 -8.59 6.35 13.73
CA GLY A 219 -9.69 5.65 13.06
C GLY A 219 -9.36 5.12 11.66
N TYR A 220 -8.07 4.98 11.33
CA TYR A 220 -7.66 4.27 10.11
C TYR A 220 -7.99 2.78 10.20
N GLU A 221 -8.32 2.17 9.06
CA GLU A 221 -8.16 0.73 8.93
C GLU A 221 -6.66 0.40 8.91
N VAL A 222 -6.20 -0.27 9.96
CA VAL A 222 -4.80 -0.68 10.11
C VAL A 222 -4.67 -2.18 9.90
N ARG A 223 -3.74 -2.57 9.04
CA ARG A 223 -3.38 -3.97 8.76
C ARG A 223 -1.93 -4.23 9.14
N ILE A 224 -1.61 -5.48 9.40
CA ILE A 224 -0.25 -5.95 9.65
C ILE A 224 0.15 -6.96 8.58
N ARG A 225 1.42 -6.88 8.17
CA ARG A 225 2.05 -7.83 7.26
C ARG A 225 3.33 -8.38 7.89
N ILE A 226 3.29 -9.66 8.27
CA ILE A 226 4.45 -10.42 8.73
C ILE A 226 4.91 -11.28 7.55
N ASP A 227 5.62 -10.65 6.61
CA ASP A 227 6.10 -11.30 5.39
C ASP A 227 7.47 -10.73 5.00
N PRO A 228 8.55 -11.51 5.12
CA PRO A 228 8.57 -12.94 5.42
C PRO A 228 8.65 -13.24 6.94
N MET A 229 8.03 -14.36 7.36
CA MET A 229 8.39 -15.07 8.57
C MET A 229 9.69 -15.86 8.36
N VAL A 230 10.58 -15.82 9.36
CA VAL A 230 11.91 -16.42 9.33
C VAL A 230 12.06 -17.36 10.53
N LEU A 231 12.30 -18.64 10.25
CA LEU A 231 12.39 -19.69 11.25
C LEU A 231 13.79 -19.73 11.87
N ILE A 232 14.07 -18.79 12.77
CA ILE A 232 15.26 -18.81 13.63
C ILE A 232 15.07 -19.76 14.82
N GLU A 233 16.14 -20.05 15.56
CA GLU A 233 16.01 -20.73 16.86
C GLU A 233 15.06 -19.94 17.77
N ASN A 234 14.15 -20.63 18.46
CA ASN A 234 13.09 -20.04 19.28
C ASN A 234 12.13 -19.10 18.52
N TRP A 235 11.97 -19.24 17.19
CA TRP A 235 11.07 -18.40 16.39
C TRP A 235 9.65 -18.34 16.98
N GLU A 236 9.09 -19.47 17.42
CA GLU A 236 7.73 -19.51 17.98
C GLU A 236 7.55 -18.50 19.10
N LYS A 237 8.48 -18.48 20.06
CA LYS A 237 8.48 -17.51 21.15
C LYS A 237 8.53 -16.08 20.62
N PHE A 238 9.46 -15.77 19.72
CA PHE A 238 9.63 -14.41 19.23
C PHE A 238 8.45 -13.89 18.39
N TYR A 239 7.77 -14.77 17.65
CA TYR A 239 6.56 -14.38 16.94
C TYR A 239 5.35 -14.32 17.87
N THR A 240 5.25 -15.16 18.90
CA THR A 240 4.24 -14.99 19.96
C THR A 240 4.42 -13.64 20.65
N ASP A 241 5.63 -13.30 21.09
CA ASP A 241 5.94 -12.00 21.72
C ASP A 241 5.56 -10.82 20.80
N LEU A 242 5.81 -10.96 19.48
CA LEU A 242 5.42 -9.94 18.50
C LEU A 242 3.89 -9.78 18.42
N ILE A 243 3.16 -10.89 18.40
CA ILE A 243 1.69 -10.88 18.34
C ILE A 243 1.12 -10.24 19.61
N ASP A 244 1.63 -10.61 20.79
CA ASP A 244 1.25 -10.00 22.07
C ASP A 244 1.48 -8.49 22.04
N LEU A 245 2.67 -8.04 21.60
CA LEU A 245 2.99 -6.62 21.48
C LEU A 245 2.05 -5.85 20.53
N ILE A 246 1.62 -6.49 19.45
CA ILE A 246 0.64 -5.91 18.51
C ILE A 246 -0.71 -5.75 19.22
N PHE A 247 -1.26 -6.82 19.80
CA PHE A 247 -2.59 -6.81 20.40
C PHE A 247 -2.67 -5.96 21.69
N ASP A 248 -1.58 -5.85 22.45
CA ASP A 248 -1.45 -4.89 23.56
C ASP A 248 -1.45 -3.43 23.08
N SER A 249 -1.10 -3.21 21.80
CA SER A 249 -1.01 -1.88 21.22
C SER A 249 -2.30 -1.44 20.51
N PHE A 250 -2.87 -2.29 19.67
CA PHE A 250 -4.11 -2.06 18.91
C PHE A 250 -4.62 -3.36 18.25
N ILE A 251 -5.86 -3.37 17.77
CA ILE A 251 -6.46 -4.53 17.09
C ILE A 251 -6.41 -4.30 15.57
N PRO A 252 -5.55 -5.00 14.80
CA PRO A 252 -5.51 -4.87 13.36
C PRO A 252 -6.74 -5.50 12.69
N GLU A 253 -7.20 -4.94 11.56
CA GLU A 253 -8.29 -5.55 10.75
C GLU A 253 -7.86 -6.88 10.14
N ARG A 254 -6.57 -6.99 9.78
CA ARG A 254 -6.00 -8.17 9.13
C ARG A 254 -4.53 -8.31 9.43
N ILE A 255 -4.12 -9.55 9.65
CA ILE A 255 -2.71 -9.96 9.69
C ILE A 255 -2.45 -10.87 8.48
N THR A 256 -1.51 -10.48 7.62
CA THR A 256 -1.03 -11.32 6.52
C THR A 256 0.29 -11.95 6.90
N LEU A 257 0.37 -13.28 6.80
CA LEU A 257 1.60 -14.03 6.99
C LEU A 257 2.16 -14.44 5.62
N GLY A 258 3.47 -14.41 5.48
CA GLY A 258 4.16 -14.94 4.30
C GLY A 258 5.47 -15.59 4.68
N SER A 259 5.92 -16.55 3.88
CA SER A 259 7.22 -17.18 4.02
C SER A 259 8.27 -16.47 3.17
N LEU A 260 9.55 -16.75 3.45
CA LEU A 260 10.62 -16.43 2.52
C LEU A 260 10.30 -17.01 1.13
N ARG A 261 10.54 -16.18 0.11
CA ARG A 261 10.40 -16.55 -1.30
C ARG A 261 11.76 -16.36 -1.94
N GLY A 262 12.37 -17.46 -2.39
CA GLY A 262 13.59 -17.40 -3.18
C GLY A 262 13.34 -16.64 -4.49
N LEU A 263 14.29 -15.80 -4.88
CA LEU A 263 14.42 -15.31 -6.25
C LEU A 263 15.45 -16.14 -7.01
#